data_AF-A0A841H2V9-F1
#
_entry.id   AF-A0A841H2V9-F1
#
_cell.length_a   1.000
_cell.length_b   1.000
_cell.length_c   1.000
_cell.angle_alpha   90.00
_cell.angle_beta   90.00
_cell.angle_gamma   90.00
#
_symmetry.space_group_name_H-M   'P 1'
#
loop_
_entity.id
_entity.type
_entity.pdbx_description
1 polymer ?
#
loop_
_entity_poly.entity_id
_entity_poly.type
_entity_poly.pdbx_seq_one_letter_code
_entity_poly.pdbx_strand_id
1 'polypeptide(L)'
;MGQTLRLLFAGALAMGYLVAALFFLRFHRDTRDRLFALFSVSFLLLCIQRIVLALVDDDPALVPWVYGLRLFAFLIILVAIIDKNRAA
;
A
#
# COMPACT_ATOMS: atom_id res chain seq x y z
N MET A 1 19.44 0.42 -19.92
CA MET A 1 19.59 1.32 -18.75
C MET A 1 18.26 1.71 -18.11
N GLY A 2 17.24 2.14 -18.88
CA GLY A 2 15.96 2.58 -18.32
C GLY A 2 15.17 1.52 -17.53
N GLN A 3 15.14 0.27 -18.00
CA GLN A 3 14.38 -0.82 -17.35
C GLN A 3 14.96 -1.24 -15.99
N THR A 4 16.29 -1.33 -15.89
CA THR A 4 16.98 -1.65 -14.64
C THR A 4 16.71 -0.60 -13.57
N LEU A 5 16.70 0.68 -13.94
CA LEU A 5 16.40 1.78 -13.03
C LEU A 5 14.94 1.74 -12.55
N ARG A 6 14.00 1.42 -13.45
CA ARG A 6 12.57 1.24 -13.12
C ARG A 6 12.39 0.12 -12.09
N LEU A 7 13.00 -1.05 -12.31
CA LEU A 7 12.93 -2.18 -11.40
C LEU A 7 13.55 -1.86 -10.03
N LEU A 8 14.65 -1.11 -9.99
CA LEU A 8 15.32 -0.72 -8.76
C LEU A 8 14.43 0.21 -7.91
N PHE A 9 13.81 1.22 -8.52
CA PHE A 9 12.85 2.10 -7.82
C PHE A 9 11.55 1.39 -7.47
N ALA A 10 11.08 0.44 -8.30
CA ALA A 10 9.93 -0.38 -7.98
C ALA A 10 10.17 -1.23 -6.72
N GLY A 11 11.33 -1.91 -6.66
CA GLY A 11 11.75 -2.69 -5.49
C GLY A 11 11.92 -1.84 -4.24
N ALA A 12 12.58 -0.68 -4.35
CA ALA A 12 12.74 0.25 -3.24
C ALA A 12 11.39 0.74 -2.68
N LEU A 13 10.43 1.05 -3.57
CA LEU A 13 9.08 1.46 -3.16
C LEU A 13 8.29 0.30 -2.53
N ALA A 14 8.37 -0.91 -3.09
CA ALA A 14 7.74 -2.09 -2.51
C ALA A 14 8.30 -2.37 -1.09
N MET A 15 9.62 -2.30 -0.91
CA MET A 15 10.25 -2.41 0.41
C MET A 15 9.76 -1.31 1.36
N GLY A 16 9.71 -0.05 0.92
CA GLY A 16 9.21 1.06 1.73
C GLY A 16 7.77 0.87 2.20
N TYR A 17 6.89 0.41 1.30
CA TYR A 17 5.51 0.08 1.64
C TYR A 17 5.42 -1.09 2.62
N LEU A 18 6.22 -2.14 2.44
CA LEU A 18 6.25 -3.28 3.35
C LEU A 18 6.74 -2.89 4.74
N VAL A 19 7.81 -2.09 4.83
CA VAL A 19 8.34 -1.59 6.11
C VAL A 19 7.30 -0.72 6.82
N ALA A 20 6.64 0.18 6.10
CA ALA A 20 5.54 0.98 6.65
C ALA A 20 4.39 0.08 7.16
N ALA A 21 3.97 -0.91 6.37
CA ALA A 21 2.92 -1.85 6.77
C ALA A 21 3.26 -2.61 8.05
N LEU A 22 4.50 -3.11 8.16
CA LEU A 22 4.98 -3.82 9.34
C LEU A 22 5.11 -2.91 10.56
N PHE A 23 5.56 -1.67 10.37
CA PHE A 23 5.65 -0.68 11.44
C PHE A 23 4.26 -0.37 12.02
N PHE A 24 3.28 -0.10 11.16
CA PHE A 24 1.90 0.12 11.59
C PHE A 24 1.28 -1.13 12.22
N LEU A 25 1.59 -2.33 11.71
CA LEU A 25 1.13 -3.58 12.31
C LEU A 25 1.69 -3.79 13.73
N ARG A 26 2.97 -3.45 13.93
CA ARG A 26 3.60 -3.48 15.25
C ARG A 26 2.93 -2.47 16.18
N PHE A 27 2.76 -1.24 15.73
CA PHE A 27 2.14 -0.18 16.52
C PHE A 27 0.68 -0.48 16.89
N HIS A 28 -0.05 -1.19 16.03
CA HIS A 28 -1.38 -1.70 16.33
C HIS A 28 -1.37 -2.67 17.52
N ARG A 29 -0.34 -3.52 17.66
CA ARG A 29 -0.23 -4.42 18.82
C ARG A 29 -0.02 -3.66 20.12
N ASP A 30 0.76 -2.59 20.09
CA ASP A 30 1.07 -1.78 21.28
C ASP A 30 -0.10 -0.87 21.68
N THR A 31 -0.78 -0.23 20.70
CA THR A 31 -1.85 0.76 20.96
C THR A 31 -3.25 0.15 20.94
N ARG A 32 -3.44 -1.04 20.34
CA ARG A 32 -4.74 -1.67 20.01
C ARG A 32 -5.72 -0.78 19.21
N ASP A 33 -5.21 0.27 18.58
CA ASP A 33 -6.01 1.19 17.79
C ASP A 33 -6.24 0.65 16.38
N ARG A 34 -7.52 0.59 15.97
CA ARG A 34 -7.95 0.09 14.66
C ARG A 34 -7.40 0.92 13.49
N LEU A 35 -7.09 2.20 13.72
CA LEU A 35 -6.49 3.06 12.70
C LEU A 35 -5.18 2.46 12.18
N PHE A 36 -4.29 2.03 13.08
CA PHE A 36 -3.00 1.47 12.69
C PHE A 36 -3.12 0.15 11.93
N ALA A 37 -4.12 -0.69 12.27
CA ALA A 37 -4.39 -1.91 11.51
C ALA A 37 -4.83 -1.60 10.07
N LEU A 38 -5.74 -0.64 9.89
CA LEU A 38 -6.22 -0.25 8.56
C LEU A 38 -5.14 0.42 7.72
N PHE A 39 -4.28 1.25 8.33
CA PHE A 39 -3.09 1.79 7.66
C PHE A 39 -2.15 0.67 7.22
N SER A 40 -1.88 -0.30 8.10
CA SER A 40 -1.05 -1.47 7.75
C SER A 40 -1.57 -2.22 6.52
N VAL A 41 -2.88 -2.54 6.50
CA VAL A 41 -3.52 -3.21 5.36
C VAL A 41 -3.41 -2.37 4.09
N SER A 42 -3.61 -1.06 4.18
CA SER A 42 -3.51 -0.14 3.03
C SER A 42 -2.09 -0.13 2.45
N PHE A 43 -1.06 -0.04 3.29
CA PHE A 43 0.34 -0.08 2.86
C PHE A 43 0.73 -1.45 2.29
N LEU A 44 0.20 -2.54 2.84
CA LEU A 44 0.42 -3.87 2.30
C LEU A 44 -0.21 -4.01 0.90
N LEU A 45 -1.40 -3.45 0.71
CA LEU A 45 -2.08 -3.43 -0.59
C LEU A 45 -1.32 -2.59 -1.63
N LEU A 46 -0.75 -1.45 -1.22
CA LEU A 46 0.15 -0.65 -2.08
C LEU A 46 1.44 -1.38 -2.43
N CYS A 47 2.00 -2.17 -1.50
CA CYS A 47 3.15 -3.04 -1.79
C CYS A 47 2.82 -4.06 -2.89
N ILE A 48 1.70 -4.78 -2.75
CA ILE A 48 1.23 -5.75 -3.74
C ILE A 48 0.98 -5.06 -5.09
N GLN A 49 0.28 -3.92 -5.08
CA GLN A 49 0.03 -3.11 -6.27
C GLN A 49 1.33 -2.75 -6.99
N ARG A 50 2.37 -2.37 -6.24
CA ARG A 50 3.68 -2.00 -6.79
C ARG A 50 4.41 -3.18 -7.42
N ILE A 51 4.35 -4.35 -6.78
CA ILE A 51 4.96 -5.59 -7.30
C ILE A 51 4.25 -6.02 -8.58
N VAL A 52 2.92 -6.05 -8.59
CA VAL A 52 2.14 -6.42 -9.78
C VAL A 52 2.43 -5.48 -10.94
N LEU A 53 2.51 -4.16 -10.69
CA LEU A 53 2.85 -3.18 -11.73
C LEU A 53 4.25 -3.41 -12.31
N ALA A 54 5.20 -3.88 -11.50
CA ALA A 54 6.55 -4.18 -11.96
C ALA A 54 6.65 -5.50 -12.77
N LEU A 55 5.70 -6.42 -12.60
CA LEU A 55 5.67 -7.72 -13.28
C LEU A 55 4.88 -7.69 -14.61
N VAL A 56 3.91 -6.77 -14.74
CA VAL A 56 2.98 -6.69 -15.87
C VAL A 56 3.54 -5.92 -17.08
N ASP A 57 4.76 -5.37 -16.98
CA ASP A 57 5.55 -4.77 -18.08
C ASP A 57 4.72 -3.87 -19.04
N ASP A 58 4.02 -2.89 -18.46
CA ASP A 58 3.22 -1.87 -19.18
C ASP A 58 2.08 -2.44 -20.07
N ASP A 59 1.54 -3.63 -19.76
CA ASP A 59 0.35 -4.16 -20.47
C ASP A 59 -0.86 -3.20 -20.34
N PRO A 60 -1.29 -2.55 -21.45
CA PRO A 60 -2.31 -1.50 -21.40
C PRO A 60 -3.68 -2.00 -20.94
N ALA A 61 -3.96 -3.31 -20.99
CA ALA A 61 -5.20 -3.88 -20.51
C ALA A 61 -5.21 -4.05 -18.98
N LEU A 62 -4.07 -4.36 -18.37
CA LEU A 62 -3.94 -4.68 -16.95
C LEU A 62 -3.59 -3.47 -16.10
N VAL A 63 -2.84 -2.51 -16.65
CA VAL A 63 -2.43 -1.30 -15.94
C VAL A 63 -3.61 -0.56 -15.26
N PRO A 64 -4.76 -0.30 -15.91
CA PRO A 64 -5.88 0.39 -15.28
C PRO A 64 -6.42 -0.34 -14.04
N TRP A 65 -6.47 -1.68 -14.09
CA TRP A 65 -6.97 -2.50 -12.99
C TRP A 65 -6.03 -2.43 -11.77
N VAL A 66 -4.71 -2.39 -12.02
CA VAL A 66 -3.70 -2.23 -10.97
C VAL A 66 -3.80 -0.86 -10.27
N TYR A 67 -4.20 0.20 -10.99
CA TYR A 67 -4.53 1.49 -10.36
C TYR A 67 -5.81 1.43 -9.51
N GLY A 68 -6.74 0.52 -9.81
CA GLY A 68 -7.91 0.24 -8.97
C GLY A 68 -7.54 -0.24 -7.56
N LEU A 69 -6.50 -1.07 -7.42
CA LEU A 69 -5.96 -1.46 -6.12
C LEU A 69 -5.49 -0.24 -5.33
N ARG A 70 -4.79 0.69 -6.00
CA ARG A 70 -4.33 1.92 -5.35
C ARG A 70 -5.50 2.77 -4.84
N LEU A 71 -6.56 2.89 -5.64
CA LEU A 71 -7.78 3.58 -5.21
C LEU A 71 -8.37 2.90 -3.96
N PHE A 72 -8.46 1.58 -3.95
CA PHE A 72 -8.97 0.82 -2.82
C PHE A 72 -8.13 1.04 -1.54
N ALA A 73 -6.80 1.07 -1.66
CA ALA A 73 -5.93 1.39 -0.53
C ALA A 73 -6.24 2.79 0.05
N PHE A 74 -6.46 3.79 -0.80
CA PHE A 74 -6.82 5.12 -0.33
C PHE A 74 -8.20 5.18 0.33
N LEU A 75 -9.18 4.41 -0.15
CA LEU A 75 -10.48 4.29 0.50
C LEU A 75 -10.36 3.67 1.90
N ILE A 76 -9.52 2.66 2.08
CA ILE A 76 -9.26 2.06 3.41
C ILE A 76 -8.65 3.11 4.35
N ILE A 77 -7.68 3.90 3.88
CA ILE A 77 -7.08 4.99 4.67
C ILE A 77 -8.15 6.01 5.08
N LEU A 78 -9.04 6.42 4.15
CA LEU A 78 -10.13 7.34 4.45
C LEU A 78 -11.09 6.76 5.50
N VAL A 79 -11.50 5.50 5.34
CA VAL A 79 -12.34 4.81 6.33
C VAL A 79 -11.66 4.75 7.69
N ALA A 80 -10.35 4.50 7.74
CA ALA A 80 -9.58 4.49 8.98
C ALA A 80 -9.58 5.84 9.70
N ILE A 81 -9.42 6.92 8.94
CA ILE A 81 -9.45 8.29 9.47
C ILE A 81 -10.86 8.62 9.99
N ILE A 82 -11.91 8.28 9.23
CA ILE A 82 -13.30 8.53 9.63
C ILE A 82 -13.66 7.73 10.88
N ASP A 83 -13.30 6.44 10.95
CA ASP A 83 -13.53 5.59 12.12
C ASP A 83 -12.89 6.18 13.37
N LYS A 84 -11.62 6.60 13.26
CA LYS A 84 -10.91 7.24 14.38
C LYS A 84 -11.52 8.57 14.79
N ASN A 85 -11.91 9.41 13.83
CA ASN A 85 -12.48 10.73 14.10
C ASN A 85 -13.87 10.64 14.73
N ARG A 86 -14.62 9.57 14.47
CA ARG A 86 -15.93 9.32 15.10
C ARG A 86 -15.82 8.71 16.50
N ALA A 87 -14.71 8.07 16.81
CA ALA A 87 -14.44 7.44 18.10
C ALA A 87 -13.77 8.37 19.13
N ALA A 88 -13.40 9.59 18.71
CA ALA A 88 -12.85 10.65 19.55
C ALA A 88 -13.97 11.57 20.06
#